data_AF-A0A6P5G091-F1
#
_entry.id   AF-A0A6P5G091-F1
#
_cell.length_a   1.000
_cell.length_b   1.000
_cell.length_c   1.000
_cell.angle_alpha   90.00
_cell.angle_beta   90.00
_cell.angle_gamma   90.00
#
_symmetry.space_group_name_H-M   'P 1'
#
loop_
_entity.id
_entity.type
_entity.pdbx_description
1 polymer ?
#
loop_
_entity_poly.entity_id
_entity_poly.type
_entity_poly.pdbx_seq_one_letter_code
_entity_poly.pdbx_strand_id
1 'polypeptide(L)'
;MKYVLITGGVVSGLGKGVTASSIGVVLKSCGLRVTSIKIDPYLNTDAGTMSPFEHGEVFVLDDGGEVDLDLGNYERFLDVTLTRENNITTGKIYQSVIEKERRGDYLGKTVQVVPHITDAIKNWIESVSSIPVDGGTGPADVCVIELGGTVGDIESMPFIEALRQLSFSVGKENFCLIHVSLVPVLGVVGEQKTKPTQHSVRELRALGLTPDLLACRSAQPLIGSTKEKLSQFCHVPVANILNIHDVPNIWHVPLQLQKQNAHEAILKQLNLVSKASPPELREWTEMAESYENLTTSVKIALVGKYTGLTDSYLSVVKALLHACVACSMRPSIQWIAASDLEDESARTTPEAHAVAWETLRSSSCILIPGGFGDRGVPGMILAAKYARENKVPYLGICLGMQISVIEIARSILGVERANSEEFDSEAPELVIMYMPEVSKTHMGSTMRLGCRRTFFRHPRCLTSKLYGNAKFVDERHRHRYEVNPDFVEKLETSGLQFVGSDESGDRMEVIELLSHPYYIGVQFHPEFKSRPRKPSALFLGLILAATGQLEAYLKSHSDANSYAPQ
;
A
#
# COMPACT_ATOMS: atom_id res chain seq x y z
N MET A 1 -11.19 22.99 10.09
CA MET A 1 -10.33 21.79 10.04
C MET A 1 -9.52 21.72 11.34
N LYS A 2 -9.33 20.52 11.90
CA LYS A 2 -8.39 20.26 12.99
C LYS A 2 -7.20 19.46 12.46
N TYR A 3 -6.01 19.65 13.01
CA TYR A 3 -4.80 18.99 12.54
C TYR A 3 -4.14 18.17 13.66
N VAL A 4 -3.82 16.91 13.35
CA VAL A 4 -2.96 16.06 14.20
C VAL A 4 -1.67 15.82 13.45
N LEU A 5 -0.58 16.43 13.90
CA LEU A 5 0.75 16.25 13.33
C LEU A 5 1.47 15.10 14.03
N ILE A 6 1.96 14.14 13.27
CA ILE A 6 2.83 13.05 13.71
C ILE A 6 4.25 13.32 13.21
N THR A 7 5.22 13.33 14.12
CA THR A 7 6.65 13.50 13.78
C THR A 7 7.48 12.31 14.26
N GLY A 8 8.60 12.03 13.57
CA GLY A 8 9.55 10.99 13.93
C GLY A 8 10.73 11.51 14.73
N GLY A 9 11.16 10.75 15.73
CA GLY A 9 12.32 11.07 16.54
C GLY A 9 13.58 10.33 16.12
N VAL A 10 13.87 9.24 16.84
CA VAL A 10 15.23 8.69 16.98
C VAL A 10 15.75 7.93 15.75
N VAL A 11 14.89 7.20 15.04
CA VAL A 11 15.26 6.42 13.84
C VAL A 11 14.12 6.40 12.82
N SER A 12 14.45 6.19 11.55
CA SER A 12 13.47 5.88 10.51
C SER A 12 12.87 4.48 10.73
N GLY A 13 11.69 4.21 10.14
CA GLY A 13 11.05 2.89 10.27
C GLY A 13 10.41 2.55 11.63
N LEU A 14 10.27 3.51 12.56
CA LEU A 14 9.66 3.27 13.89
C LEU A 14 8.17 2.88 13.89
N GLY A 15 7.51 2.89 12.73
CA GLY A 15 6.05 2.71 12.62
C GLY A 15 5.27 4.01 12.75
N LYS A 16 5.78 5.11 12.16
CA LYS A 16 5.05 6.39 12.07
C LYS A 16 3.73 6.23 11.30
N GLY A 17 3.77 5.65 10.11
CA GLY A 17 2.57 5.36 9.30
C GLY A 17 1.54 4.52 10.06
N VAL A 18 1.97 3.48 10.79
CA VAL A 18 1.08 2.65 11.63
C VAL A 18 0.49 3.44 12.80
N THR A 19 1.29 4.31 13.44
CA THR A 19 0.82 5.16 14.54
C THR A 19 -0.22 6.18 14.04
N ALA A 20 0.10 6.87 12.94
CA ALA A 20 -0.77 7.86 12.31
C ALA A 20 -2.08 7.23 11.82
N SER A 21 -2.02 6.08 11.14
CA SER A 21 -3.21 5.37 10.69
C SER A 21 -4.08 4.89 11.86
N SER A 22 -3.46 4.39 12.93
CA SER A 22 -4.17 3.94 14.13
C SER A 22 -4.83 5.07 14.91
N ILE A 23 -4.19 6.25 14.98
CA ILE A 23 -4.83 7.46 15.52
C ILE A 23 -6.05 7.83 14.67
N GLY A 24 -5.92 7.79 13.34
CA GLY A 24 -7.04 8.05 12.44
C GLY A 24 -8.20 7.06 12.63
N VAL A 25 -7.91 5.76 12.83
CA VAL A 25 -8.93 4.74 13.15
C VAL A 25 -9.66 5.08 14.45
N VAL A 26 -8.91 5.38 15.51
CA VAL A 26 -9.48 5.70 16.82
C VAL A 26 -10.36 6.95 16.75
N LEU A 27 -9.96 7.98 15.99
CA LEU A 27 -10.76 9.18 15.78
C LEU A 27 -11.99 8.92 14.90
N LYS A 28 -11.86 8.09 13.86
CA LYS A 28 -12.99 7.65 13.02
C LYS A 28 -14.03 6.88 13.84
N SER A 29 -13.57 6.01 14.74
CA SER A 29 -14.41 5.29 15.70
C SER A 29 -15.11 6.19 16.72
N CYS A 30 -14.63 7.42 16.92
CA CYS A 30 -15.31 8.46 17.69
C CYS A 30 -16.39 9.22 16.89
N GLY A 31 -16.69 8.79 15.65
CA GLY A 31 -17.68 9.42 14.78
C GLY A 31 -17.17 10.62 13.98
N LEU A 32 -15.85 10.87 13.97
CA LEU A 32 -15.24 11.98 13.22
C LEU A 32 -14.88 11.55 11.80
N ARG A 33 -15.01 12.49 10.85
CA ARG A 33 -14.46 12.30 9.50
C ARG A 33 -12.97 12.62 9.51
N VAL A 34 -12.17 11.72 8.96
CA VAL A 34 -10.70 11.80 8.99
C VAL A 34 -10.12 11.77 7.57
N THR A 35 -9.20 12.68 7.28
CA THR A 35 -8.33 12.65 6.10
C THR A 35 -6.87 12.54 6.52
N SER A 36 -5.98 12.26 5.57
CA SER A 36 -4.54 12.17 5.83
C SER A 36 -3.69 12.88 4.78
N ILE A 37 -2.58 13.44 5.24
CA ILE A 37 -1.53 14.02 4.40
C ILE A 37 -0.20 13.42 4.83
N LYS A 38 0.56 12.89 3.88
CA LYS A 38 1.93 12.42 4.08
C LYS A 38 2.89 13.45 3.53
N ILE A 39 3.84 13.88 4.35
CA ILE A 39 4.97 14.69 3.93
C ILE A 39 6.19 13.78 3.81
N ASP A 40 6.84 13.86 2.67
CA ASP A 40 8.05 13.13 2.32
C ASP A 40 9.20 14.11 2.08
N PRO A 41 10.24 14.11 2.91
CA PRO A 41 11.33 15.07 2.78
C PRO A 41 12.29 14.78 1.61
N TYR A 42 12.13 13.65 0.90
CA TYR A 42 12.95 13.34 -0.27
C TYR A 42 12.72 14.32 -1.45
N LEU A 43 13.72 14.42 -2.34
CA LEU A 43 13.72 15.39 -3.44
C LEU A 43 12.89 14.97 -4.66
N ASN A 44 12.63 13.68 -4.88
CA ASN A 44 11.78 13.25 -5.99
C ASN A 44 10.39 13.91 -5.92
N THR A 45 9.81 14.25 -7.07
CA THR A 45 8.46 14.84 -7.15
C THR A 45 7.38 13.85 -6.74
N ASP A 46 7.62 12.56 -6.97
CA ASP A 46 6.77 11.43 -6.63
C ASP A 46 7.62 10.16 -6.40
N ALA A 47 6.99 9.03 -6.07
CA ALA A 47 7.67 7.77 -5.84
C ALA A 47 7.89 6.94 -7.14
N GLY A 48 7.33 7.38 -8.27
CA GLY A 48 7.19 6.54 -9.48
C GLY A 48 8.52 6.09 -10.09
N THR A 49 9.56 6.91 -9.97
CA THR A 49 10.89 6.61 -10.51
C THR A 49 11.81 5.89 -9.52
N MET A 50 11.36 5.63 -8.29
CA MET A 50 12.18 4.99 -7.27
C MET A 50 12.29 3.48 -7.48
N SER A 51 13.45 2.93 -7.15
CA SER A 51 13.63 1.48 -7.14
C SER A 51 12.88 0.85 -5.97
N PRO A 52 12.11 -0.24 -6.19
CA PRO A 52 11.48 -0.99 -5.09
C PRO A 52 12.45 -1.53 -4.04
N PHE A 53 13.74 -1.61 -4.35
CA PHE A 53 14.78 -2.03 -3.41
C PHE A 53 15.20 -0.93 -2.43
N GLU A 54 15.03 0.34 -2.78
CA GLU A 54 15.51 1.47 -1.96
C GLU A 54 14.41 2.02 -1.06
N HIS A 55 13.21 2.22 -1.61
CA HIS A 55 12.11 2.90 -0.93
C HIS A 55 10.88 2.00 -0.70
N GLY A 56 10.99 0.71 -1.06
CA GLY A 56 9.85 -0.22 -1.05
C GLY A 56 8.93 -0.02 -2.24
N GLU A 57 7.78 -0.68 -2.21
CA GLU A 57 6.78 -0.65 -3.27
C GLU A 57 6.21 0.76 -3.52
N VAL A 58 6.03 1.12 -4.80
CA VAL A 58 5.26 2.31 -5.21
C VAL A 58 3.77 2.02 -5.07
N PHE A 59 3.06 2.82 -4.27
CA PHE A 59 1.61 2.72 -4.14
C PHE A 59 0.92 3.61 -5.17
N VAL A 60 -0.12 3.10 -5.82
CA VAL A 60 -0.86 3.84 -6.86
C VAL A 60 -2.20 4.29 -6.29
N LEU A 61 -2.59 5.54 -6.57
CA LEU A 61 -3.88 6.12 -6.20
C LEU A 61 -4.87 6.12 -7.37
N ASP A 62 -6.15 6.39 -7.08
CA ASP A 62 -7.22 6.36 -8.09
C ASP A 62 -7.00 7.40 -9.20
N ASP A 63 -6.45 8.57 -8.85
CA ASP A 63 -6.14 9.63 -9.80
C ASP A 63 -4.82 9.40 -10.56
N GLY A 64 -4.14 8.28 -10.35
CA GLY A 64 -2.85 7.96 -10.96
C GLY A 64 -1.65 8.58 -10.26
N GLY A 65 -1.78 9.06 -9.03
CA GLY A 65 -0.62 9.41 -8.20
C GLY A 65 0.24 8.19 -7.88
N GLU A 66 1.55 8.29 -8.11
CA GLU A 66 2.56 7.33 -7.67
C GLU A 66 3.15 7.81 -6.35
N VAL A 67 2.79 7.18 -5.25
CA VAL A 67 3.05 7.71 -3.91
C VAL A 67 3.77 6.71 -3.03
N ASP A 68 4.27 7.21 -1.91
CA ASP A 68 4.85 6.39 -0.86
C ASP A 68 3.87 5.34 -0.30
N LEU A 69 4.42 4.23 0.15
CA LEU A 69 3.70 3.06 0.64
C LEU A 69 2.85 3.35 1.89
N ASP A 70 3.20 4.36 2.70
CA ASP A 70 2.42 4.74 3.87
C ASP A 70 1.03 5.28 3.49
N LEU A 71 0.84 5.84 2.28
CA LEU A 71 -0.51 6.21 1.83
C LEU A 71 -1.42 4.99 1.66
N GLY A 72 -0.83 3.86 1.28
CA GLY A 72 -1.54 2.59 1.28
C GLY A 72 -1.90 2.09 2.67
N ASN A 73 -1.22 2.52 3.74
CA ASN A 73 -1.65 2.23 5.11
C ASN A 73 -2.88 3.05 5.48
N TYR A 74 -2.89 4.34 5.12
CA TYR A 74 -4.00 5.24 5.39
C TYR A 74 -5.28 4.80 4.70
N GLU A 75 -5.23 4.51 3.40
CA GLU A 75 -6.39 4.02 2.66
C GLU A 75 -6.95 2.71 3.25
N ARG A 76 -6.06 1.79 3.67
CA ARG A 76 -6.46 0.49 4.23
C ARG A 76 -7.11 0.59 5.59
N PHE A 77 -6.55 1.41 6.47
CA PHE A 77 -7.01 1.54 7.86
C PHE A 77 -8.23 2.44 7.97
N LEU A 78 -8.24 3.55 7.22
CA LEU A 78 -9.28 4.56 7.32
C LEU A 78 -10.44 4.30 6.37
N ASP A 79 -10.32 3.36 5.43
CA ASP A 79 -11.30 3.13 4.36
C ASP A 79 -11.67 4.43 3.64
N VAL A 80 -10.63 5.10 3.14
CA VAL A 80 -10.70 6.35 2.37
C VAL A 80 -10.02 6.17 1.02
N THR A 81 -10.26 7.12 0.12
CA THR A 81 -9.60 7.20 -1.19
C THR A 81 -8.81 8.51 -1.24
N LEU A 82 -7.49 8.40 -1.21
CA LEU A 82 -6.59 9.57 -1.25
C LEU A 82 -6.28 9.96 -2.70
N THR A 83 -5.79 11.18 -2.87
CA THR A 83 -5.35 11.73 -4.16
C THR A 83 -3.85 11.99 -4.13
N ARG A 84 -3.24 12.21 -5.29
CA ARG A 84 -1.80 12.57 -5.42
C ARG A 84 -1.43 13.82 -4.61
N GLU A 85 -2.40 14.68 -4.32
CA GLU A 85 -2.23 15.92 -3.56
C GLU A 85 -2.06 15.65 -2.06
N ASN A 86 -2.54 14.49 -1.56
CA ASN A 86 -2.33 14.03 -0.18
C ASN A 86 -0.88 13.62 0.11
N ASN A 87 -0.04 13.50 -0.93
CA ASN A 87 1.39 13.27 -0.80
C ASN A 87 2.15 14.55 -1.14
N ILE A 88 2.86 15.11 -0.16
CA ILE A 88 3.70 16.30 -0.33
C ILE A 88 5.16 15.85 -0.33
N THR A 89 5.91 16.18 -1.37
CA THR A 89 7.35 15.92 -1.43
C THR A 89 8.13 17.23 -1.54
N THR A 90 9.43 17.22 -1.20
CA THR A 90 10.30 18.39 -1.39
C THR A 90 10.33 18.81 -2.86
N GLY A 91 10.48 17.85 -3.78
CA GLY A 91 10.49 18.10 -5.21
C GLY A 91 9.23 18.80 -5.71
N LYS A 92 8.06 18.32 -5.26
CA LYS A 92 6.75 18.87 -5.65
C LYS A 92 6.58 20.32 -5.22
N ILE A 93 6.95 20.64 -3.98
CA ILE A 93 6.87 22.02 -3.45
C ILE A 93 7.86 22.94 -4.15
N TYR A 94 9.11 22.50 -4.31
CA TYR A 94 10.16 23.32 -4.92
C TYR A 94 9.84 23.58 -6.40
N GLN A 95 9.39 22.57 -7.13
CA GLN A 95 8.92 22.72 -8.50
C GLN A 95 7.81 23.76 -8.60
N SER A 96 6.77 23.65 -7.75
CA SER A 96 5.66 24.61 -7.74
C SER A 96 6.12 26.05 -7.50
N VAL A 97 7.03 26.27 -6.55
CA VAL A 97 7.55 27.61 -6.23
C VAL A 97 8.44 28.16 -7.34
N ILE A 98 9.31 27.33 -7.92
CA ILE A 98 10.16 27.72 -9.06
C ILE A 98 9.30 28.10 -10.27
N GLU A 99 8.26 27.33 -10.58
CA GLU A 99 7.35 27.65 -11.68
C GLU A 99 6.58 28.97 -11.46
N LYS A 100 6.14 29.25 -10.23
CA LYS A 100 5.51 30.53 -9.87
C LYS A 100 6.47 31.72 -9.98
N GLU A 101 7.73 31.52 -9.62
CA GLU A 101 8.79 32.51 -9.79
C GLU A 101 8.98 32.88 -11.26
N ARG A 102 9.12 31.89 -12.14
CA ARG A 102 9.29 32.11 -13.59
C ARG A 102 8.09 32.77 -14.24
N ARG A 103 6.89 32.55 -13.70
CA ARG A 103 5.63 33.17 -14.16
C ARG A 103 5.48 34.64 -13.72
N GLY A 104 6.28 35.07 -12.75
CA GLY A 104 6.23 36.42 -12.19
C GLY A 104 5.28 36.61 -11.03
N ASP A 105 4.78 35.53 -10.41
CA ASP A 105 3.77 35.58 -9.35
C ASP A 105 4.28 36.30 -8.08
N TYR A 106 5.60 36.35 -7.89
CA TYR A 106 6.26 37.05 -6.78
C TYR A 106 6.65 38.51 -7.09
N LEU A 107 6.17 39.07 -8.22
CA LEU A 107 6.36 40.47 -8.62
C LEU A 107 7.84 40.92 -8.65
N GLY A 108 8.73 40.02 -9.07
CA GLY A 108 10.18 40.27 -9.15
C GLY A 108 10.91 40.35 -7.80
N LYS A 109 10.25 40.02 -6.68
CA LYS A 109 10.91 39.91 -5.37
C LYS A 109 11.74 38.63 -5.29
N THR A 110 12.81 38.67 -4.49
CA THR A 110 13.64 37.50 -4.21
C THR A 110 12.84 36.43 -3.46
N VAL A 111 12.80 35.22 -4.03
CA VAL A 111 12.18 34.04 -3.42
C VAL A 111 13.18 33.34 -2.49
N GLN A 112 12.71 32.89 -1.33
CA GLN A 112 13.49 32.30 -0.24
C GLN A 112 12.72 31.17 0.41
N VAL A 113 13.39 30.29 1.16
CA VAL A 113 12.74 29.20 1.91
C VAL A 113 11.67 29.75 2.86
N VAL A 114 12.02 30.78 3.62
CA VAL A 114 11.06 31.52 4.46
C VAL A 114 10.84 32.90 3.84
N PRO A 115 9.60 33.33 3.57
CA PRO A 115 8.35 32.61 3.82
C PRO A 115 7.89 31.74 2.63
N HIS A 116 8.48 31.84 1.44
CA HIS A 116 7.84 31.36 0.20
C HIS A 116 7.64 29.85 0.13
N ILE A 117 8.64 29.04 0.52
CA ILE A 117 8.50 27.57 0.59
C ILE A 117 7.57 27.20 1.75
N THR A 118 7.74 27.82 2.92
CA THR A 118 6.89 27.54 4.09
C THR A 118 5.42 27.89 3.87
N ASP A 119 5.14 28.98 3.16
CA ASP A 119 3.79 29.39 2.77
C ASP A 119 3.21 28.43 1.73
N ALA A 120 4.02 27.99 0.75
CA ALA A 120 3.59 26.98 -0.20
C ALA A 120 3.15 25.68 0.51
N ILE A 121 3.92 25.21 1.50
CA ILE A 121 3.58 24.02 2.29
C ILE A 121 2.29 24.22 3.09
N LYS A 122 2.15 25.34 3.82
CA LYS A 122 0.94 25.63 4.61
C LYS A 122 -0.31 25.70 3.74
N ASN A 123 -0.25 26.48 2.66
CA ASN A 123 -1.35 26.64 1.72
C ASN A 123 -1.76 25.29 1.11
N TRP A 124 -0.78 24.43 0.81
CA TRP A 124 -1.03 23.07 0.32
C TRP A 124 -1.80 22.25 1.35
N ILE A 125 -1.32 22.18 2.60
CA ILE A 125 -1.96 21.44 3.69
C ILE A 125 -3.42 21.90 3.91
N GLU A 126 -3.66 23.21 3.96
CA GLU A 126 -5.00 23.76 4.17
C GLU A 126 -5.94 23.47 2.99
N SER A 127 -5.44 23.57 1.75
CA SER A 127 -6.22 23.27 0.56
C SER A 127 -6.59 21.78 0.46
N VAL A 128 -5.61 20.88 0.66
CA VAL A 128 -5.79 19.43 0.50
C VAL A 128 -6.60 18.83 1.63
N SER A 129 -6.42 19.30 2.86
CA SER A 129 -7.24 18.82 3.99
C SER A 129 -8.72 19.12 3.81
N SER A 130 -9.07 20.12 2.99
CA SER A 130 -10.46 20.47 2.69
C SER A 130 -11.10 19.59 1.60
N ILE A 131 -10.32 18.76 0.89
CA ILE A 131 -10.82 17.84 -0.13
C ILE A 131 -11.44 16.61 0.55
N PRO A 132 -12.70 16.25 0.23
CA PRO A 132 -13.32 15.04 0.78
C PRO A 132 -12.67 13.77 0.20
N VAL A 133 -12.36 12.82 1.09
CA VAL A 133 -11.68 11.55 0.73
C VAL A 133 -12.52 10.30 1.06
N ASP A 134 -13.69 10.49 1.64
CA ASP A 134 -14.60 9.43 2.13
C ASP A 134 -15.91 9.36 1.34
N GLY A 135 -16.01 10.08 0.22
CA GLY A 135 -17.23 10.19 -0.59
C GLY A 135 -18.32 11.09 0.00
N GLY A 136 -18.13 11.66 1.20
CA GLY A 136 -19.04 12.60 1.82
C GLY A 136 -18.93 14.01 1.26
N THR A 137 -19.98 14.82 1.44
CA THR A 137 -19.96 16.24 1.08
C THR A 137 -19.20 17.07 2.12
N GLY A 138 -18.37 18.01 1.68
CA GLY A 138 -17.62 18.91 2.56
C GLY A 138 -16.39 18.28 3.21
N PRO A 139 -15.58 19.10 3.92
CA PRO A 139 -14.28 18.69 4.44
C PRO A 139 -14.40 17.72 5.62
N ALA A 140 -13.32 16.99 5.89
CA ALA A 140 -13.17 16.18 7.09
C ALA A 140 -13.14 17.03 8.37
N ASP A 141 -13.38 16.41 9.53
CA ASP A 141 -13.25 17.08 10.83
C ASP A 141 -11.77 17.21 11.24
N VAL A 142 -10.99 16.16 10.99
CA VAL A 142 -9.58 16.05 11.37
C VAL A 142 -8.72 15.62 10.19
N CYS A 143 -7.59 16.31 10.00
CA CYS A 143 -6.52 15.92 9.09
C CYS A 143 -5.33 15.38 9.88
N VAL A 144 -5.00 14.11 9.66
CA VAL A 144 -3.82 13.45 10.23
C VAL A 144 -2.63 13.68 9.29
N ILE A 145 -1.67 14.47 9.73
CA ILE A 145 -0.46 14.80 8.97
C ILE A 145 0.69 13.95 9.49
N GLU A 146 1.33 13.16 8.63
CA GLU A 146 2.58 12.49 8.96
C GLU A 146 3.76 13.21 8.32
N LEU A 147 4.71 13.68 9.15
CA LEU A 147 6.02 14.10 8.67
C LEU A 147 6.96 12.90 8.61
N GLY A 148 7.32 12.51 7.38
CA GLY A 148 8.35 11.52 7.06
C GLY A 148 9.74 11.93 7.55
N GLY A 149 10.69 11.00 7.48
CA GLY A 149 12.05 11.22 7.98
C GLY A 149 12.13 11.30 9.51
N THR A 150 13.21 11.90 10.01
CA THR A 150 13.42 12.17 11.43
C THR A 150 13.60 13.67 11.69
N VAL A 151 13.36 14.07 12.94
CA VAL A 151 13.63 15.43 13.40
C VAL A 151 15.15 15.60 13.56
N GLY A 152 15.68 16.70 13.00
CA GLY A 152 17.12 17.00 13.00
C GLY A 152 17.77 16.84 11.62
N ASP A 153 17.08 16.19 10.68
CA ASP A 153 17.54 16.05 9.30
C ASP A 153 17.43 17.37 8.54
N ILE A 154 18.36 17.61 7.61
CA ILE A 154 18.41 18.84 6.80
C ILE A 154 17.17 18.92 5.90
N GLU A 155 16.75 17.78 5.36
CA GLU A 155 15.63 17.62 4.46
C GLU A 155 14.29 17.97 5.14
N SER A 156 14.19 17.74 6.46
CA SER A 156 12.99 18.01 7.25
C SER A 156 12.86 19.47 7.70
N MET A 157 13.94 20.27 7.66
CA MET A 157 13.96 21.63 8.21
C MET A 157 12.88 22.56 7.63
N PRO A 158 12.67 22.63 6.29
CA PRO A 158 11.64 23.50 5.72
C PRO A 158 10.23 23.12 6.16
N PHE A 159 9.95 21.81 6.31
CA PHE A 159 8.65 21.32 6.73
C PHE A 159 8.38 21.58 8.21
N ILE A 160 9.37 21.38 9.07
CA ILE A 160 9.22 21.67 10.51
C ILE A 160 8.93 23.15 10.72
N GLU A 161 9.64 24.04 10.01
CA GLU A 161 9.38 25.48 10.09
C GLU A 161 7.98 25.84 9.54
N ALA A 162 7.55 25.24 8.43
CA ALA A 162 6.21 25.44 7.89
C ALA A 162 5.11 24.98 8.87
N LEU A 163 5.27 23.81 9.48
CA LEU A 163 4.33 23.24 10.45
C LEU A 163 4.31 24.03 11.77
N ARG A 164 5.46 24.56 12.19
CA ARG A 164 5.55 25.51 13.32
C ARG A 164 4.70 26.74 13.04
N GLN A 165 4.88 27.37 11.87
CA GLN A 165 4.07 28.52 11.47
C GLN A 165 2.58 28.16 11.32
N LEU A 166 2.26 26.98 10.77
CA LEU A 166 0.89 26.47 10.65
C LEU A 166 0.20 26.45 12.02
N SER A 167 0.87 25.89 13.04
CA SER A 167 0.33 25.79 14.41
C SER A 167 -0.12 27.13 15.00
N PHE A 168 0.59 28.22 14.68
CA PHE A 168 0.19 29.57 15.09
C PHE A 168 -0.97 30.11 14.25
N SER A 169 -0.95 29.91 12.94
CA SER A 169 -1.98 30.43 12.03
C SER A 169 -3.35 29.81 12.28
N VAL A 170 -3.41 28.50 12.57
CA VAL A 170 -4.67 27.80 12.82
C VAL A 170 -5.11 27.93 14.28
N GLY A 171 -4.19 28.26 15.20
CA GLY A 171 -4.45 28.40 16.62
C GLY A 171 -4.36 27.09 17.40
N LYS A 172 -4.06 27.21 18.69
CA LYS A 172 -3.74 26.08 19.59
C LYS A 172 -4.83 25.00 19.66
N GLU A 173 -6.10 25.40 19.69
CA GLU A 173 -7.23 24.45 19.75
C GLU A 173 -7.50 23.72 18.43
N ASN A 174 -6.74 24.01 17.37
CA ASN A 174 -6.87 23.39 16.05
C ASN A 174 -5.65 22.55 15.67
N PHE A 175 -4.66 22.42 16.56
CA PHE A 175 -3.40 21.72 16.29
C PHE A 175 -2.99 20.82 17.48
N CYS A 176 -2.67 19.56 17.18
CA CYS A 176 -2.20 18.57 18.15
C CYS A 176 -0.94 17.90 17.60
N LEU A 177 0.15 17.89 18.38
CA LEU A 177 1.42 17.28 18.00
C LEU A 177 1.69 15.99 18.77
N ILE A 178 1.88 14.90 18.04
CA ILE A 178 2.28 13.59 18.57
C ILE A 178 3.69 13.29 18.07
N HIS A 179 4.63 13.12 18.99
CA HIS A 179 6.01 12.78 18.64
C HIS A 179 6.29 11.29 18.89
N VAL A 180 6.61 10.57 17.82
CA VAL A 180 6.92 9.13 17.86
C VAL A 180 8.41 8.95 18.12
N SER A 181 8.74 8.22 19.19
CA SER A 181 10.12 8.03 19.62
C SER A 181 10.38 6.61 20.12
N LEU A 182 11.64 6.17 20.02
CA LEU A 182 12.09 4.86 20.49
C LEU A 182 12.50 4.90 21.97
N VAL A 183 12.01 3.94 22.73
CA VAL A 183 12.48 3.61 24.08
C VAL A 183 13.12 2.22 24.03
N PRO A 184 14.44 2.14 23.75
CA PRO A 184 15.10 0.85 23.64
C PRO A 184 15.28 0.19 25.02
N VAL A 185 15.30 -1.14 25.01
CA VAL A 185 15.63 -1.99 26.16
C VAL A 185 16.99 -2.61 25.89
N LEU A 186 17.98 -2.33 26.74
CA LEU A 186 19.33 -2.90 26.57
C LEU A 186 19.39 -4.27 27.26
N GLY A 187 19.57 -5.32 26.46
CA GLY A 187 19.36 -6.72 26.85
C GLY A 187 20.17 -7.22 28.05
N VAL A 188 21.32 -6.61 28.36
CA VAL A 188 22.16 -7.03 29.51
C VAL A 188 21.57 -6.57 30.85
N VAL A 189 20.81 -5.46 30.86
CA VAL A 189 20.32 -4.81 32.10
C VAL A 189 18.79 -4.87 32.19
N GLY A 190 18.09 -5.08 31.06
CA GLY A 190 16.62 -5.07 31.01
C GLY A 190 16.00 -3.69 31.27
N GLU A 191 16.81 -2.64 31.39
CA GLU A 191 16.36 -1.29 31.72
C GLU A 191 15.87 -0.55 30.46
N GLN A 192 14.68 0.06 30.56
CA GLN A 192 14.11 0.94 29.54
C GLN A 192 14.86 2.28 29.51
N LYS A 193 15.52 2.59 28.39
CA LYS A 193 16.34 3.79 28.26
C LYS A 193 15.56 4.94 27.61
N THR A 194 15.35 6.01 28.36
CA THR A 194 14.56 7.18 27.92
C THR A 194 15.38 8.26 27.21
N LYS A 195 16.72 8.21 27.26
CA LYS A 195 17.61 9.29 26.79
C LYS A 195 17.43 9.62 25.32
N PRO A 196 17.32 8.63 24.40
CA PRO A 196 17.08 8.94 22.99
C PRO A 196 15.82 9.80 22.79
N THR A 197 14.73 9.47 23.51
CA THR A 197 13.49 10.26 23.47
C THR A 197 13.69 11.68 24.03
N GLN A 198 14.45 11.84 25.11
CA GLN A 198 14.74 13.15 25.71
C GLN A 198 15.50 14.06 24.74
N HIS A 199 16.50 13.53 24.04
CA HIS A 199 17.27 14.29 23.04
C HIS A 199 16.41 14.66 21.83
N SER A 200 15.59 13.72 21.35
CA SER A 200 14.66 13.95 20.24
C SER A 200 13.65 15.06 20.55
N VAL A 201 13.05 15.06 21.74
CA VAL A 201 12.13 16.12 22.16
C VAL A 201 12.84 17.46 22.37
N ARG A 202 14.11 17.45 22.81
CA ARG A 202 14.91 18.69 22.90
C ARG A 202 15.10 19.31 21.52
N GLU A 203 15.44 18.49 20.51
CA GLU A 203 15.64 18.94 19.14
C GLU A 203 14.35 19.51 18.55
N LEU A 204 13.24 18.78 18.67
CA LEU A 204 11.92 19.24 18.22
C LEU A 204 11.53 20.59 18.83
N ARG A 205 11.79 20.78 20.14
CA ARG A 205 11.53 22.05 20.84
C ARG A 205 12.47 23.17 20.40
N ALA A 206 13.73 22.87 20.11
CA ALA A 206 14.66 23.85 19.58
C ALA A 206 14.19 24.40 18.22
N LEU A 207 13.50 23.57 17.44
CA LEU A 207 12.85 23.94 16.19
C LEU A 207 11.45 24.57 16.39
N GLY A 208 11.05 24.84 17.63
CA GLY A 208 9.84 25.59 17.98
C GLY A 208 8.55 24.78 18.03
N LEU A 209 8.61 23.45 17.97
CA LEU A 209 7.47 22.55 18.14
C LEU A 209 7.53 21.85 19.51
N THR A 210 6.43 21.84 20.24
CA THR A 210 6.33 21.15 21.54
C THR A 210 5.30 20.04 21.46
N PRO A 211 5.66 18.78 21.74
CA PRO A 211 4.71 17.67 21.63
C PRO A 211 3.62 17.77 22.70
N ASP A 212 2.37 17.57 22.29
CA ASP A 212 1.23 17.43 23.20
C ASP A 212 1.14 15.99 23.73
N LEU A 213 1.51 15.01 22.91
CA LEU A 213 1.62 13.60 23.27
C LEU A 213 2.94 12.99 22.81
N LEU A 214 3.40 11.98 23.55
CA LEU A 214 4.52 11.13 23.16
C LEU A 214 4.04 9.72 22.85
N ALA A 215 4.36 9.25 21.66
CA ALA A 215 4.13 7.86 21.24
C ALA A 215 5.46 7.10 21.35
N CYS A 216 5.65 6.40 22.45
CA CYS A 216 6.87 5.67 22.75
C CYS A 216 6.79 4.23 22.25
N ARG A 217 7.55 3.94 21.18
CA ARG A 217 7.76 2.59 20.64
C ARG A 217 8.76 1.84 21.52
N SER A 218 8.42 0.61 21.92
CA SER A 218 9.29 -0.25 22.73
C SER A 218 8.97 -1.73 22.47
N ALA A 219 9.88 -2.64 22.83
CA ALA A 219 9.59 -4.06 22.73
C ALA A 219 8.58 -4.54 23.80
N GLN A 220 8.63 -3.94 24.99
CA GLN A 220 7.82 -4.34 26.14
C GLN A 220 7.03 -3.14 26.70
N PRO A 221 5.93 -3.38 27.44
CA PRO A 221 5.17 -2.33 28.10
C PRO A 221 6.04 -1.39 28.94
N LEU A 222 5.81 -0.07 28.85
CA LEU A 222 6.55 0.89 29.67
C LEU A 222 6.17 0.78 31.15
N ILE A 223 7.16 0.72 32.02
CA ILE A 223 6.95 0.78 33.48
C ILE A 223 6.59 2.21 33.92
N GLY A 224 5.87 2.34 35.04
CA GLY A 224 5.40 3.64 35.55
C GLY A 224 6.52 4.66 35.74
N SER A 225 7.65 4.25 36.33
CA SER A 225 8.82 5.11 36.54
C SER A 225 9.45 5.61 35.23
N THR A 226 9.40 4.82 34.16
CA THR A 226 9.83 5.24 32.81
C THR A 226 8.92 6.34 32.28
N LYS A 227 7.60 6.20 32.43
CA LYS A 227 6.63 7.23 32.02
C LYS A 227 6.79 8.51 32.84
N GLU A 228 6.94 8.42 34.16
CA GLU A 228 7.19 9.58 35.03
C GLU A 228 8.47 10.33 34.63
N LYS A 229 9.54 9.58 34.36
CA LYS A 229 10.80 10.16 33.88
C LYS A 229 10.62 10.86 32.54
N LEU A 230 9.98 10.22 31.57
CA LEU A 230 9.68 10.86 30.29
C LEU A 230 8.85 12.13 30.47
N SER A 231 7.87 12.11 31.37
CA SER A 231 7.03 13.27 31.68
C SER A 231 7.85 14.46 32.18
N GLN A 232 8.70 14.23 33.19
CA GLN A 232 9.55 15.26 33.77
C GLN A 232 10.56 15.85 32.77
N PHE A 233 11.19 15.03 31.93
CA PHE A 233 12.23 15.50 31.02
C PHE A 233 11.67 16.10 29.71
N CYS A 234 10.52 15.61 29.24
CA CYS A 234 9.93 16.02 27.98
C CYS A 234 8.84 17.09 28.14
N HIS A 235 8.42 17.37 29.38
CA HIS A 235 7.31 18.29 29.72
C HIS A 235 5.96 17.88 29.11
N VAL A 236 5.70 16.57 29.06
CA VAL A 236 4.43 16.00 28.59
C VAL A 236 3.75 15.31 29.77
N PRO A 237 2.44 15.54 30.04
CA PRO A 237 1.75 14.87 31.14
C PRO A 237 1.87 13.34 31.05
N VAL A 238 1.98 12.65 32.18
CA VAL A 238 2.08 11.18 32.22
C VAL A 238 0.94 10.49 31.45
N ALA A 239 -0.28 11.04 31.53
CA ALA A 239 -1.45 10.56 30.79
C ALA A 239 -1.30 10.64 29.26
N ASN A 240 -0.45 11.55 28.76
CA ASN A 240 -0.20 11.76 27.33
C ASN A 240 1.04 10.98 26.82
N ILE A 241 1.62 10.11 27.66
CA ILE A 241 2.72 9.21 27.28
C ILE A 241 2.12 7.85 26.92
N LEU A 242 1.93 7.69 25.61
CA LEU A 242 1.37 6.50 24.98
C LEU A 242 2.49 5.50 24.75
N ASN A 243 2.29 4.26 25.16
CA ASN A 243 3.19 3.17 24.83
C ASN A 243 2.62 2.33 23.68
N ILE A 244 3.36 2.26 22.58
CA ILE A 244 3.03 1.43 21.43
C ILE A 244 4.04 0.29 21.39
N HIS A 245 3.83 -0.76 22.19
CA HIS A 245 4.79 -1.87 22.26
C HIS A 245 4.62 -2.85 21.10
N ASP A 246 5.57 -3.77 20.92
CA ASP A 246 5.46 -4.82 19.91
C ASP A 246 4.19 -5.65 20.13
N VAL A 247 3.42 -5.83 19.06
CA VAL A 247 2.13 -6.53 19.05
C VAL A 247 2.16 -7.69 18.07
N PRO A 248 1.37 -8.75 18.28
CA PRO A 248 1.35 -9.91 17.37
C PRO A 248 0.90 -9.56 15.96
N ASN A 249 0.01 -8.57 15.82
CA ASN A 249 -0.44 -8.03 14.55
C ASN A 249 -0.78 -6.54 14.68
N ILE A 250 -0.73 -5.81 13.55
CA ILE A 250 -0.87 -4.34 13.52
C ILE A 250 -2.27 -3.85 13.92
N TRP A 251 -3.30 -4.72 13.90
CA TRP A 251 -4.67 -4.35 14.26
C TRP A 251 -4.87 -4.17 15.77
N HIS A 252 -3.89 -4.59 16.59
CA HIS A 252 -3.86 -4.26 18.02
C HIS A 252 -3.46 -2.82 18.31
N VAL A 253 -2.78 -2.12 17.40
CA VAL A 253 -2.28 -0.77 17.66
C VAL A 253 -3.42 0.22 17.96
N PRO A 254 -4.52 0.28 17.19
CA PRO A 254 -5.70 1.07 17.57
C PRO A 254 -6.26 0.71 18.96
N LEU A 255 -6.29 -0.58 19.31
CA LEU A 255 -6.80 -1.05 20.61
C LEU A 255 -5.88 -0.61 21.77
N GLN A 256 -4.57 -0.63 21.58
CA GLN A 256 -3.61 -0.12 22.56
C GLN A 256 -3.76 1.39 22.79
N LEU A 257 -4.05 2.15 21.74
CA LEU A 257 -4.28 3.59 21.82
C LEU A 257 -5.60 3.90 22.54
N GLN A 258 -6.66 3.13 22.26
CA GLN A 258 -7.93 3.24 22.96
C GLN A 258 -7.78 2.96 24.46
N LYS A 259 -7.11 1.85 24.84
CA LYS A 259 -6.86 1.46 26.23
C LYS A 259 -6.07 2.50 27.03
N GLN A 260 -5.29 3.34 26.34
CA GLN A 260 -4.49 4.41 26.95
C GLN A 260 -5.17 5.79 26.82
N ASN A 261 -6.45 5.85 26.45
CA ASN A 261 -7.24 7.07 26.31
C ASN A 261 -6.60 8.11 25.37
N ALA A 262 -5.89 7.64 24.33
CA ALA A 262 -5.25 8.53 23.36
C ALA A 262 -6.28 9.46 22.67
N HIS A 263 -7.47 8.94 22.36
CA HIS A 263 -8.58 9.70 21.82
C HIS A 263 -9.00 10.85 22.74
N GLU A 264 -9.19 10.60 24.03
CA GLU A 264 -9.61 11.64 24.99
C GLU A 264 -8.59 12.78 25.05
N ALA A 265 -7.29 12.44 25.10
CA ALA A 265 -6.21 13.43 25.09
C ALA A 265 -6.21 14.28 23.82
N ILE A 266 -6.37 13.66 22.64
CA ILE A 266 -6.44 14.37 21.35
C ILE A 266 -7.70 15.22 21.25
N LEU A 267 -8.87 14.68 21.62
CA LEU A 267 -10.15 15.39 21.57
C LEU A 267 -10.16 16.59 22.51
N LYS A 268 -9.55 16.48 23.69
CA LYS A 268 -9.39 17.60 24.62
C LYS A 268 -8.47 18.68 24.05
N GLN A 269 -7.33 18.30 23.48
CA GLN A 269 -6.40 19.24 22.86
C GLN A 269 -7.06 20.00 21.69
N LEU A 270 -7.87 19.31 20.90
CA LEU A 270 -8.51 19.87 19.70
C LEU A 270 -9.89 20.48 19.94
N ASN A 271 -10.35 20.54 21.20
CA ASN A 271 -11.69 21.03 21.57
C ASN A 271 -12.82 20.33 20.76
N LEU A 272 -12.75 18.99 20.70
CA LEU A 272 -13.69 18.12 19.96
C LEU A 272 -14.55 17.22 20.85
N VAL A 273 -14.40 17.30 22.18
CA VAL A 273 -15.08 16.42 23.15
C VAL A 273 -16.61 16.44 22.98
N SER A 274 -17.20 17.59 22.65
CA SER A 274 -18.65 17.72 22.45
C SER A 274 -19.18 17.14 21.14
N LYS A 275 -18.30 16.89 20.16
CA LYS A 275 -18.65 16.32 18.85
C LYS A 275 -18.42 14.82 18.77
N ALA A 276 -17.53 14.29 19.60
CA ALA A 276 -17.08 12.92 19.53
C ALA A 276 -17.89 12.00 20.46
N SER A 277 -18.07 10.75 20.03
CA SER A 277 -18.55 9.66 20.86
C SER A 277 -17.39 8.83 21.41
N PRO A 278 -17.60 8.01 22.45
CA PRO A 278 -16.65 6.98 22.82
C PRO A 278 -16.30 6.10 21.60
N PRO A 279 -15.02 5.74 21.41
CA PRO A 279 -14.58 5.00 20.23
C PRO A 279 -15.13 3.57 20.23
N GLU A 280 -15.87 3.21 19.19
CA GLU A 280 -16.29 1.82 18.97
C GLU A 280 -15.28 1.08 18.09
N LEU A 281 -14.58 0.10 18.66
CA LEU A 281 -13.53 -0.68 17.99
C LEU A 281 -13.83 -2.18 17.98
N ARG A 282 -15.09 -2.58 18.15
CA ARG A 282 -15.48 -3.99 18.19
C ARG A 282 -14.97 -4.75 16.97
N GLU A 283 -15.15 -4.17 15.78
CA GLU A 283 -14.72 -4.77 14.52
C GLU A 283 -13.20 -4.98 14.43
N TRP A 284 -12.42 -4.05 15.01
CA TRP A 284 -10.96 -4.16 15.07
C TRP A 284 -10.50 -5.21 16.08
N THR A 285 -11.20 -5.31 17.21
CA THR A 285 -10.97 -6.35 18.22
C THR A 285 -11.23 -7.74 17.64
N GLU A 286 -12.39 -7.95 17.01
CA GLU A 286 -12.75 -9.23 16.41
C GLU A 286 -11.72 -9.67 15.36
N MET A 287 -11.22 -8.74 14.55
CA MET A 287 -10.21 -9.00 13.51
C MET A 287 -8.82 -9.33 14.09
N ALA A 288 -8.39 -8.58 15.11
CA ALA A 288 -7.12 -8.80 15.78
C ALA A 288 -7.09 -10.17 16.49
N GLU A 289 -8.18 -10.52 17.17
CA GLU A 289 -8.34 -11.80 17.86
C GLU A 289 -8.54 -12.96 16.87
N SER A 290 -9.29 -12.77 15.78
CA SER A 290 -9.49 -13.83 14.79
C SER A 290 -8.17 -14.28 14.18
N TYR A 291 -7.27 -13.34 13.87
CA TYR A 291 -5.95 -13.65 13.31
C TYR A 291 -5.07 -14.46 14.27
N GLU A 292 -5.11 -14.15 15.55
CA GLU A 292 -4.31 -14.87 16.56
C GLU A 292 -4.79 -16.31 16.78
N ASN A 293 -6.09 -16.55 16.60
CA ASN A 293 -6.70 -17.86 16.76
C ASN A 293 -6.59 -18.75 15.51
N LEU A 294 -5.92 -18.29 14.44
CA LEU A 294 -5.74 -19.07 13.22
C LEU A 294 -4.71 -20.20 13.42
N THR A 295 -5.20 -21.44 13.37
CA THR A 295 -4.37 -22.65 13.53
C THR A 295 -3.97 -23.30 12.20
N THR A 296 -4.81 -23.17 11.18
CA THR A 296 -4.56 -23.79 9.87
C THR A 296 -3.84 -22.79 8.97
N SER A 297 -2.79 -23.22 8.27
CA SER A 297 -2.02 -22.35 7.38
C SER A 297 -2.15 -22.77 5.91
N VAL A 298 -2.02 -21.79 5.01
CA VAL A 298 -1.96 -22.01 3.56
C VAL A 298 -0.58 -21.60 3.05
N LYS A 299 0.09 -22.51 2.35
CA LYS A 299 1.42 -22.26 1.76
C LYS A 299 1.26 -21.56 0.43
N ILE A 300 1.79 -20.36 0.31
CA ILE A 300 1.66 -19.52 -0.89
C ILE A 300 3.06 -19.30 -1.46
N ALA A 301 3.33 -19.76 -2.68
CA ALA A 301 4.55 -19.43 -3.39
C ALA A 301 4.42 -18.04 -4.01
N LEU A 302 5.22 -17.07 -3.55
CA LEU A 302 5.35 -15.76 -4.17
C LEU A 302 6.66 -15.75 -4.98
N VAL A 303 6.51 -15.85 -6.31
CA VAL A 303 7.65 -15.91 -7.25
C VAL A 303 7.91 -14.51 -7.77
N GLY A 304 8.97 -13.87 -7.28
CA GLY A 304 9.22 -12.45 -7.51
C GLY A 304 10.67 -12.13 -7.85
N LYS A 305 10.91 -10.88 -8.25
CA LYS A 305 12.25 -10.34 -8.55
C LYS A 305 12.91 -9.73 -7.31
N TYR A 306 12.10 -9.30 -6.34
CA TYR A 306 12.52 -8.48 -5.20
C TYR A 306 12.34 -9.24 -3.88
N THR A 307 12.87 -10.47 -3.76
CA THR A 307 12.67 -11.32 -2.57
C THR A 307 13.54 -10.94 -1.37
N GLY A 308 14.59 -10.14 -1.58
CA GLY A 308 15.51 -9.71 -0.52
C GLY A 308 14.97 -8.64 0.43
N LEU A 309 13.94 -7.90 0.00
CA LEU A 309 13.26 -6.86 0.79
C LEU A 309 11.76 -7.13 0.79
N THR A 310 11.20 -7.46 1.94
CA THR A 310 9.76 -7.71 2.10
C THR A 310 8.90 -6.52 1.69
N ASP A 311 9.45 -5.31 1.80
CA ASP A 311 8.74 -4.06 1.56
C ASP A 311 8.48 -3.80 0.07
N SER A 312 9.21 -4.47 -0.83
CA SER A 312 9.01 -4.37 -2.28
C SER A 312 7.69 -4.98 -2.77
N TYR A 313 7.02 -5.79 -1.93
CA TYR A 313 5.72 -6.42 -2.23
C TYR A 313 4.71 -6.28 -1.09
N LEU A 314 4.83 -5.23 -0.27
CA LEU A 314 4.05 -5.11 0.96
C LEU A 314 2.53 -5.08 0.71
N SER A 315 2.07 -4.45 -0.37
CA SER A 315 0.64 -4.43 -0.72
C SER A 315 0.12 -5.82 -1.06
N VAL A 316 0.90 -6.62 -1.78
CA VAL A 316 0.59 -8.02 -2.09
C VAL A 316 0.51 -8.84 -0.81
N VAL A 317 1.49 -8.69 0.10
CA VAL A 317 1.50 -9.36 1.41
C VAL A 317 0.26 -8.99 2.23
N LYS A 318 -0.11 -7.70 2.28
CA LYS A 318 -1.32 -7.24 2.97
C LYS A 318 -2.59 -7.78 2.33
N ALA A 319 -2.66 -7.82 1.00
CA ALA A 319 -3.83 -8.36 0.31
C ALA A 319 -4.00 -9.87 0.55
N LEU A 320 -2.91 -10.64 0.56
CA LEU A 320 -2.90 -12.05 0.96
C LEU A 320 -3.33 -12.21 2.42
N LEU A 321 -2.82 -11.37 3.34
CA LEU A 321 -3.23 -11.39 4.73
C LEU A 321 -4.75 -11.19 4.88
N HIS A 322 -5.33 -10.19 4.21
CA HIS A 322 -6.77 -9.93 4.25
C HIS A 322 -7.59 -11.12 3.72
N ALA A 323 -7.18 -11.69 2.58
CA ALA A 323 -7.85 -12.84 1.98
C ALA A 323 -7.75 -14.09 2.86
N CYS A 324 -6.57 -14.37 3.41
CA CYS A 324 -6.33 -15.48 4.32
C CYS A 324 -7.18 -15.38 5.59
N VAL A 325 -7.24 -14.21 6.22
CA VAL A 325 -8.08 -13.97 7.41
C VAL A 325 -9.56 -14.17 7.09
N ALA A 326 -10.04 -13.70 5.94
CA ALA A 326 -11.43 -13.92 5.51
C ALA A 326 -11.76 -15.41 5.27
N CYS A 327 -10.76 -16.23 4.94
CA CYS A 327 -10.90 -17.68 4.78
C CYS A 327 -10.59 -18.47 6.07
N SER A 328 -10.36 -17.80 7.21
CA SER A 328 -9.89 -18.44 8.45
C SER A 328 -8.60 -19.26 8.27
N MET A 329 -7.67 -18.74 7.45
CA MET A 329 -6.36 -19.35 7.17
C MET A 329 -5.23 -18.42 7.57
N ARG A 330 -4.15 -18.98 8.12
CA ARG A 330 -2.92 -18.25 8.38
C ARG A 330 -2.04 -18.22 7.12
N PRO A 331 -1.63 -17.03 6.62
CA PRO A 331 -0.75 -16.96 5.45
C PRO A 331 0.63 -17.53 5.79
N SER A 332 1.14 -18.44 4.95
CA SER A 332 2.52 -18.91 4.98
C SER A 332 3.18 -18.60 3.64
N ILE A 333 3.69 -17.38 3.51
CA ILE A 333 4.29 -16.88 2.27
C ILE A 333 5.70 -17.44 2.13
N GLN A 334 5.92 -18.20 1.06
CA GLN A 334 7.19 -18.75 0.67
C GLN A 334 7.77 -17.88 -0.46
N TRP A 335 8.85 -17.18 -0.16
CA TRP A 335 9.52 -16.28 -1.11
C TRP A 335 10.42 -17.09 -2.03
N ILE A 336 10.20 -16.98 -3.34
CA ILE A 336 11.01 -17.65 -4.36
C ILE A 336 11.57 -16.58 -5.29
N ALA A 337 12.90 -16.46 -5.32
CA ALA A 337 13.54 -15.60 -6.32
C ALA A 337 13.35 -16.24 -7.68
N ALA A 338 12.77 -15.51 -8.62
CA ALA A 338 12.44 -16.07 -9.94
C ALA A 338 13.69 -16.59 -10.67
N SER A 339 14.85 -15.92 -10.50
CA SER A 339 16.13 -16.37 -11.05
C SER A 339 16.52 -17.77 -10.59
N ASP A 340 16.20 -18.15 -9.35
CA ASP A 340 16.62 -19.45 -8.80
C ASP A 340 15.88 -20.62 -9.49
N LEU A 341 14.75 -20.37 -10.14
CA LEU A 341 14.00 -21.38 -10.90
C LEU A 341 14.60 -21.67 -12.28
N GLU A 342 15.53 -20.83 -12.76
CA GLU A 342 16.08 -20.91 -14.12
C GLU A 342 17.06 -22.07 -14.30
N ASP A 343 17.18 -22.55 -15.54
CA ASP A 343 18.11 -23.64 -15.91
C ASP A 343 19.58 -23.26 -15.70
N GLU A 344 19.91 -21.97 -15.79
CA GLU A 344 21.26 -21.48 -15.48
C GLU A 344 21.58 -21.68 -14.00
N SER A 345 20.65 -21.36 -13.10
CA SER A 345 20.79 -21.56 -11.65
C SER A 345 20.94 -23.03 -11.28
N ALA A 346 20.38 -23.96 -12.07
CA ALA A 346 20.65 -25.39 -11.89
C ALA A 346 22.14 -25.74 -12.05
N ARG A 347 22.90 -24.94 -12.81
CA ARG A 347 24.34 -25.12 -13.05
C ARG A 347 25.20 -24.27 -12.11
N THR A 348 24.81 -23.02 -11.87
CA THR A 348 25.61 -22.05 -11.11
C THR A 348 25.35 -22.13 -9.60
N THR A 349 24.11 -22.38 -9.19
CA THR A 349 23.65 -22.41 -7.79
C THR A 349 22.67 -23.56 -7.54
N PRO A 350 23.11 -24.84 -7.68
CA PRO A 350 22.23 -26.01 -7.69
C PRO A 350 21.41 -26.19 -6.40
N GLU A 351 21.96 -25.81 -5.25
CA GLU A 351 21.26 -25.89 -3.95
C GLU A 351 20.07 -24.91 -3.90
N ALA A 352 20.30 -23.64 -4.24
CA ALA A 352 19.25 -22.63 -4.28
C ALA A 352 18.15 -23.00 -5.28
N HIS A 353 18.55 -23.52 -6.45
CA HIS A 353 17.61 -24.02 -7.46
C HIS A 353 16.76 -25.18 -6.96
N ALA A 354 17.37 -26.18 -6.31
CA ALA A 354 16.63 -27.31 -5.75
C ALA A 354 15.62 -26.87 -4.69
N VAL A 355 16.03 -25.97 -3.77
CA VAL A 355 15.15 -25.42 -2.72
C VAL A 355 14.00 -24.62 -3.33
N ALA A 356 14.27 -23.78 -4.33
CA ALA A 356 13.24 -22.99 -5.02
C ALA A 356 12.17 -23.89 -5.64
N TRP A 357 12.57 -24.95 -6.35
CA TRP A 357 11.64 -25.90 -6.97
C TRP A 357 10.88 -26.75 -5.96
N GLU A 358 11.52 -27.19 -4.88
CA GLU A 358 10.84 -27.91 -3.79
C GLU A 358 9.77 -27.03 -3.11
N THR A 359 10.11 -25.76 -2.87
CA THR A 359 9.22 -24.77 -2.29
C THR A 359 8.03 -24.50 -3.20
N LEU A 360 8.26 -24.35 -4.51
CA LEU A 360 7.20 -24.17 -5.50
C LEU A 360 6.24 -25.37 -5.53
N ARG A 361 6.78 -26.60 -5.58
CA ARG A 361 6.00 -27.85 -5.66
C ARG A 361 5.21 -28.16 -4.39
N SER A 362 5.69 -27.71 -3.24
CA SER A 362 5.03 -27.93 -1.94
C SER A 362 4.01 -26.83 -1.57
N SER A 363 3.86 -25.81 -2.41
CA SER A 363 2.94 -24.69 -2.20
C SER A 363 1.53 -25.01 -2.71
N SER A 364 0.52 -24.48 -2.03
CA SER A 364 -0.90 -24.70 -2.34
C SER A 364 -1.41 -23.78 -3.45
N CYS A 365 -0.74 -22.65 -3.68
CA CYS A 365 -0.98 -21.75 -4.80
C CYS A 365 0.28 -20.97 -5.16
N ILE A 366 0.27 -20.39 -6.36
CA ILE A 366 1.38 -19.62 -6.94
C ILE A 366 0.87 -18.22 -7.28
N LEU A 367 1.62 -17.21 -6.85
CA LEU A 367 1.39 -15.81 -7.18
C LEU A 367 2.63 -15.23 -7.85
N ILE A 368 2.45 -14.62 -9.02
CA ILE A 368 3.49 -13.85 -9.72
C ILE A 368 3.07 -12.37 -9.70
N PRO A 369 3.74 -11.51 -8.93
CA PRO A 369 3.39 -10.10 -8.81
C PRO A 369 3.91 -9.29 -10.01
N GLY A 370 3.62 -7.98 -10.01
CA GLY A 370 4.19 -7.05 -10.98
C GLY A 370 5.73 -6.93 -10.87
N GLY A 371 6.34 -6.42 -11.93
CA GLY A 371 7.77 -6.12 -11.99
C GLY A 371 8.15 -5.46 -13.31
N PHE A 372 9.37 -4.93 -13.38
CA PHE A 372 9.92 -4.31 -14.59
C PHE A 372 11.24 -5.00 -15.00
N GLY A 373 11.62 -4.85 -16.26
CA GLY A 373 12.85 -5.40 -16.84
C GLY A 373 12.79 -6.91 -17.12
N ASP A 374 13.91 -7.47 -17.56
CA ASP A 374 14.06 -8.84 -18.05
C ASP A 374 14.45 -9.87 -16.98
N ARG A 375 15.16 -9.45 -15.92
CA ARG A 375 15.65 -10.33 -14.86
C ARG A 375 14.53 -11.21 -14.26
N GLY A 376 14.77 -12.52 -14.20
CA GLY A 376 13.86 -13.50 -13.58
C GLY A 376 12.66 -13.89 -14.44
N VAL A 377 12.47 -13.30 -15.62
CA VAL A 377 11.35 -13.60 -16.52
C VAL A 377 11.31 -15.08 -16.94
N PRO A 378 12.44 -15.72 -17.33
CA PRO A 378 12.44 -17.15 -17.67
C PRO A 378 11.96 -18.04 -16.51
N GLY A 379 12.38 -17.75 -15.29
CA GLY A 379 11.94 -18.50 -14.11
C GLY A 379 10.45 -18.31 -13.78
N MET A 380 9.92 -17.10 -13.99
CA MET A 380 8.47 -16.84 -13.87
C MET A 380 7.66 -17.63 -14.90
N ILE A 381 8.14 -17.74 -16.14
CA ILE A 381 7.51 -18.56 -17.19
C ILE A 381 7.46 -20.03 -16.76
N LEU A 382 8.57 -20.55 -16.19
CA LEU A 382 8.61 -21.93 -15.66
C LEU A 382 7.62 -22.15 -14.51
N ALA A 383 7.47 -21.16 -13.61
CA ALA A 383 6.48 -21.23 -12.53
C ALA A 383 5.03 -21.21 -13.05
N ALA A 384 4.72 -20.34 -14.01
CA ALA A 384 3.41 -20.26 -14.64
C ALA A 384 3.05 -21.56 -15.39
N LYS A 385 4.03 -22.16 -16.08
CA LYS A 385 3.91 -23.46 -16.74
C LYS A 385 3.62 -24.58 -15.73
N TYR A 386 4.40 -24.63 -14.64
CA TYR A 386 4.20 -25.60 -13.57
C TYR A 386 2.79 -25.50 -12.99
N ALA A 387 2.32 -24.28 -12.72
CA ALA A 387 0.97 -24.05 -12.20
C ALA A 387 -0.10 -24.61 -13.15
N ARG A 388 0.00 -24.26 -14.45
CA ARG A 388 -0.92 -24.71 -15.50
C ARG A 388 -0.98 -26.23 -15.62
N GLU A 389 0.18 -26.88 -15.71
CA GLU A 389 0.28 -28.33 -15.96
C GLU A 389 -0.15 -29.17 -14.75
N ASN A 390 0.11 -28.68 -13.54
CA ASN A 390 -0.18 -29.40 -12.30
C ASN A 390 -1.49 -28.97 -11.64
N LYS A 391 -2.27 -28.10 -12.30
CA LYS A 391 -3.54 -27.56 -11.80
C LYS A 391 -3.42 -26.84 -10.46
N VAL A 392 -2.28 -26.21 -10.19
CA VAL A 392 -2.04 -25.44 -8.96
C VAL A 392 -2.63 -24.04 -9.13
N PRO A 393 -3.52 -23.56 -8.24
CA PRO A 393 -4.11 -22.22 -8.32
C PRO A 393 -3.07 -21.12 -8.58
N TYR A 394 -3.32 -20.31 -9.60
CA TYR A 394 -2.41 -19.30 -10.11
C TYR A 394 -3.06 -17.92 -10.15
N LEU A 395 -2.35 -16.90 -9.64
CA LEU A 395 -2.68 -15.49 -9.82
C LEU A 395 -1.47 -14.73 -10.39
N GLY A 396 -1.62 -14.22 -11.62
CA GLY A 396 -0.65 -13.32 -12.25
C GLY A 396 -1.11 -11.86 -12.16
N ILE A 397 -0.28 -10.96 -11.64
CA ILE A 397 -0.58 -9.53 -11.49
C ILE A 397 0.34 -8.72 -12.39
N CYS A 398 -0.23 -7.86 -13.23
CA CYS A 398 0.49 -7.01 -14.18
C CYS A 398 1.46 -7.86 -15.03
N LEU A 399 2.76 -7.81 -14.75
CA LEU A 399 3.76 -8.70 -15.35
C LEU A 399 3.35 -10.19 -15.27
N GLY A 400 2.78 -10.66 -14.16
CA GLY A 400 2.36 -12.06 -14.05
C GLY A 400 1.35 -12.48 -15.13
N MET A 401 0.41 -11.61 -15.51
CA MET A 401 -0.53 -11.87 -16.60
C MET A 401 0.19 -11.97 -17.95
N GLN A 402 1.16 -11.09 -18.20
CA GLN A 402 2.00 -11.11 -19.41
C GLN A 402 2.84 -12.39 -19.48
N ILE A 403 3.40 -12.84 -18.35
CA ILE A 403 4.14 -14.09 -18.26
C ILE A 403 3.27 -15.29 -18.65
N SER A 404 2.02 -15.36 -18.18
CA SER A 404 1.09 -16.41 -18.57
C SER A 404 0.80 -16.43 -20.07
N VAL A 405 0.64 -15.25 -20.69
CA VAL A 405 0.45 -15.15 -22.15
C VAL A 405 1.68 -15.66 -22.91
N ILE A 406 2.89 -15.25 -22.50
CA ILE A 406 4.14 -15.71 -23.10
C ILE A 406 4.30 -17.24 -22.94
N GLU A 407 4.02 -17.76 -21.74
CA GLU A 407 4.11 -19.20 -21.45
C GLU A 407 3.18 -20.02 -22.35
N ILE A 408 1.92 -19.62 -22.48
CA ILE A 408 0.93 -20.33 -23.29
C ILE A 408 1.25 -20.25 -24.79
N ALA A 409 1.73 -19.09 -25.26
CA ALA A 409 2.18 -18.93 -26.64
C ALA A 409 3.35 -19.89 -26.97
N ARG A 410 4.31 -20.04 -26.04
CA ARG A 410 5.44 -20.96 -26.22
C ARG A 410 5.02 -22.42 -26.11
N SER A 411 4.32 -22.78 -25.04
CA SER A 411 4.05 -24.18 -24.68
C SER A 411 2.90 -24.81 -25.47
N ILE A 412 1.83 -24.05 -25.78
CA ILE A 412 0.61 -24.59 -26.40
C ILE A 412 0.53 -24.24 -27.88
N LEU A 413 0.80 -22.98 -28.25
CA LEU A 413 0.76 -22.56 -29.65
C LEU A 413 2.03 -22.92 -30.43
N GLY A 414 3.09 -23.38 -29.75
CA GLY A 414 4.36 -23.75 -30.37
C GLY A 414 5.18 -22.55 -30.88
N VAL A 415 4.87 -21.34 -30.42
CA VAL A 415 5.59 -20.12 -30.79
C VAL A 415 6.80 -19.97 -29.86
N GLU A 416 7.83 -20.79 -30.09
CA GLU A 416 8.97 -20.94 -29.17
C GLU A 416 9.68 -19.63 -28.82
N ARG A 417 9.73 -18.69 -29.76
CA ARG A 417 10.35 -17.36 -29.61
C ARG A 417 9.36 -16.24 -29.27
N ALA A 418 8.14 -16.56 -28.84
CA ALA A 418 7.18 -15.56 -28.37
C ALA A 418 7.78 -14.77 -27.19
N ASN A 419 7.77 -13.45 -27.27
CA ASN A 419 8.34 -12.61 -26.22
C ASN A 419 7.59 -11.27 -26.04
N SER A 420 8.03 -10.50 -25.04
CA SER A 420 7.63 -9.10 -24.85
C SER A 420 8.63 -8.16 -25.50
N GLU A 421 8.13 -7.08 -26.10
CA GLU A 421 8.94 -5.96 -26.57
C GLU A 421 9.79 -5.34 -25.45
N GLU A 422 9.37 -5.46 -24.18
CA GLU A 422 10.15 -5.01 -23.02
C GLU A 422 11.46 -5.80 -22.84
N PHE A 423 11.44 -7.10 -23.14
CA PHE A 423 12.54 -8.02 -22.80
C PHE A 423 13.42 -8.33 -24.02
N ASP A 424 12.81 -8.43 -25.20
CA ASP A 424 13.50 -8.70 -26.46
C ASP A 424 12.72 -8.04 -27.60
N SER A 425 13.06 -6.78 -27.91
CA SER A 425 12.42 -6.01 -28.98
C SER A 425 12.65 -6.59 -30.38
N GLU A 426 13.67 -7.44 -30.55
CA GLU A 426 14.03 -8.07 -31.81
C GLU A 426 13.44 -9.50 -31.94
N ALA A 427 12.63 -9.93 -30.97
CA ALA A 427 11.95 -11.21 -31.06
C ALA A 427 11.00 -11.22 -32.27
N PRO A 428 10.97 -12.30 -33.06
CA PRO A 428 10.17 -12.36 -34.28
C PRO A 428 8.67 -12.30 -34.01
N GLU A 429 8.23 -12.74 -32.82
CA GLU A 429 6.83 -12.87 -32.44
C GLU A 429 6.59 -12.15 -31.11
N LEU A 430 6.23 -10.86 -31.20
CA LEU A 430 5.93 -10.02 -30.04
C LEU A 430 4.47 -10.23 -29.61
N VAL A 431 4.27 -11.10 -28.62
CA VAL A 431 2.94 -11.38 -28.05
C VAL A 431 2.51 -10.35 -27.01
N ILE A 432 3.48 -9.63 -26.45
CA ILE A 432 3.29 -8.46 -25.60
C ILE A 432 4.00 -7.28 -26.27
N MET A 433 3.28 -6.19 -26.49
CA MET A 433 3.76 -5.03 -27.24
C MET A 433 3.60 -3.73 -26.47
N TYR A 434 4.41 -2.74 -26.80
CA TYR A 434 4.33 -1.40 -26.24
C TYR A 434 3.09 -0.68 -26.76
N MET A 435 2.14 -0.38 -25.88
CA MET A 435 0.86 0.25 -26.24
C MET A 435 0.48 1.36 -25.24
N PRO A 436 1.25 2.46 -25.19
CA PRO A 436 1.06 3.54 -24.23
C PRO A 436 -0.29 4.25 -24.40
N GLU A 437 -0.76 4.93 -23.35
CA GLU A 437 -1.90 5.85 -23.47
C GLU A 437 -1.45 7.14 -24.17
N VAL A 438 -2.22 7.57 -25.17
CA VAL A 438 -2.03 8.87 -25.81
C VAL A 438 -2.67 9.93 -24.92
N SER A 439 -1.86 10.79 -24.32
CA SER A 439 -2.35 11.94 -23.56
C SER A 439 -2.48 13.17 -24.46
N LYS A 440 -3.64 13.84 -24.40
CA LYS A 440 -3.85 15.14 -25.06
C LYS A 440 -3.15 16.29 -24.31
N THR A 441 -2.79 16.10 -23.05
CA THR A 441 -2.19 17.12 -22.18
C THR A 441 -0.70 16.92 -21.94
N HIS A 442 -0.17 15.71 -22.17
CA HIS A 442 1.24 15.39 -22.02
C HIS A 442 1.77 14.81 -23.32
N MET A 443 2.69 15.53 -23.96
CA MET A 443 3.34 15.10 -25.20
C MET A 443 4.33 13.97 -24.88
N GLY A 444 4.14 12.80 -25.49
CA GLY A 444 4.96 11.61 -25.28
C GLY A 444 4.12 10.37 -24.96
N SER A 445 4.79 9.22 -24.86
CA SER A 445 4.14 7.94 -24.56
C SER A 445 3.91 7.79 -23.06
N THR A 446 2.69 8.08 -22.59
CA THR A 446 2.35 8.02 -21.16
C THR A 446 1.99 6.60 -20.70
N MET A 447 2.34 6.26 -19.46
CA MET A 447 2.00 4.98 -18.82
C MET A 447 0.48 4.89 -18.59
N ARG A 448 -0.11 3.69 -18.72
CA ARG A 448 -1.49 3.43 -18.25
C ARG A 448 -1.47 3.40 -16.72
N LEU A 449 -2.02 4.44 -16.11
CA LEU A 449 -1.81 4.74 -14.68
C LEU A 449 -3.08 5.21 -13.98
N GLY A 450 -3.31 4.70 -12.76
CA GLY A 450 -4.45 5.05 -11.91
C GLY A 450 -5.68 4.19 -12.16
N CYS A 451 -6.84 4.64 -11.68
CA CYS A 451 -8.09 3.91 -11.82
C CYS A 451 -8.54 3.88 -13.27
N ARG A 452 -8.85 2.69 -13.79
CA ARG A 452 -9.46 2.47 -15.10
C ARG A 452 -10.59 1.45 -14.96
N ARG A 453 -11.55 1.55 -15.88
CA ARG A 453 -12.68 0.63 -15.95
C ARG A 453 -12.33 -0.57 -16.83
N THR A 454 -12.48 -1.75 -16.27
CA THR A 454 -12.38 -3.03 -16.96
C THR A 454 -13.78 -3.62 -17.12
N PHE A 455 -14.24 -3.82 -18.35
CA PHE A 455 -15.52 -4.44 -18.66
C PHE A 455 -15.38 -5.95 -18.81
N PHE A 456 -16.27 -6.72 -18.19
CA PHE A 456 -16.29 -8.17 -18.36
C PHE A 456 -17.04 -8.56 -19.63
N ARG A 457 -16.33 -9.20 -20.56
CA ARG A 457 -16.90 -9.72 -21.82
C ARG A 457 -17.78 -10.93 -21.60
N HIS A 458 -17.49 -11.70 -20.56
CA HIS A 458 -18.19 -12.93 -20.22
C HIS A 458 -18.84 -12.80 -18.83
N PRO A 459 -20.15 -12.54 -18.75
CA PRO A 459 -20.85 -12.27 -17.48
C PRO A 459 -20.87 -13.42 -16.46
N ARG A 460 -20.36 -14.60 -16.83
CA ARG A 460 -20.32 -15.81 -15.99
C ARG A 460 -18.91 -16.34 -15.77
N CYS A 461 -17.89 -15.59 -16.18
CA CYS A 461 -16.50 -15.94 -15.89
C CYS A 461 -16.26 -15.96 -14.38
N LEU A 462 -15.20 -16.64 -13.96
CA LEU A 462 -14.90 -16.82 -12.54
C LEU A 462 -14.63 -15.47 -11.85
N THR A 463 -13.92 -14.58 -12.53
CA THR A 463 -13.57 -13.26 -12.04
C THR A 463 -14.81 -12.40 -11.82
N SER A 464 -15.74 -12.32 -12.78
CA SER A 464 -16.99 -11.57 -12.60
C SER A 464 -17.79 -12.09 -11.40
N LYS A 465 -17.86 -13.42 -11.19
CA LYS A 465 -18.53 -14.01 -10.02
C LYS A 465 -17.86 -13.61 -8.69
N LEU A 466 -16.52 -13.59 -8.64
CA LEU A 466 -15.78 -13.14 -7.46
C LEU A 466 -16.02 -11.66 -7.16
N TYR A 467 -16.22 -10.85 -8.20
CA TYR A 467 -16.66 -9.45 -8.09
C TYR A 467 -18.19 -9.29 -7.98
N GLY A 468 -18.92 -10.34 -7.57
CA GLY A 468 -20.36 -10.25 -7.31
C GLY A 468 -21.24 -10.15 -8.56
N ASN A 469 -20.82 -10.75 -9.68
CA ASN A 469 -21.45 -10.66 -11.00
C ASN A 469 -21.52 -9.22 -11.54
N ALA A 470 -20.55 -8.38 -11.17
CA ALA A 470 -20.43 -7.04 -11.73
C ALA A 470 -20.23 -7.10 -13.25
N LYS A 471 -20.72 -6.07 -13.97
CA LYS A 471 -20.49 -5.91 -15.43
C LYS A 471 -19.12 -5.32 -15.73
N PHE A 472 -18.59 -4.56 -14.80
CA PHE A 472 -17.27 -3.93 -14.88
C PHE A 472 -16.70 -3.79 -13.48
N VAL A 473 -15.38 -3.58 -13.40
CA VAL A 473 -14.67 -3.21 -12.18
C VAL A 473 -13.80 -2.00 -12.46
N ASP A 474 -13.61 -1.18 -11.43
CA ASP A 474 -12.73 -0.02 -11.48
C ASP A 474 -11.50 -0.34 -10.62
N GLU A 475 -10.36 -0.62 -11.26
CA GLU A 475 -9.12 -1.06 -10.61
C GLU A 475 -7.92 -0.19 -11.03
N ARG A 476 -6.83 -0.26 -10.25
CA ARG A 476 -5.65 0.61 -10.47
C ARG A 476 -4.63 -0.06 -11.38
N HIS A 477 -4.18 0.67 -12.40
CA HIS A 477 -3.15 0.22 -13.34
C HIS A 477 -1.84 0.96 -13.12
N ARG A 478 -0.73 0.28 -13.46
CA ARG A 478 0.62 0.85 -13.52
C ARG A 478 1.50 0.02 -14.46
N HIS A 479 1.31 0.21 -15.75
CA HIS A 479 2.07 -0.54 -16.77
C HIS A 479 2.08 0.18 -18.13
N ARG A 480 2.89 -0.35 -19.06
CA ARG A 480 3.11 0.25 -20.40
C ARG A 480 2.87 -0.72 -21.56
N TYR A 481 2.80 -2.01 -21.27
CA TYR A 481 2.79 -3.08 -22.27
C TYR A 481 1.49 -3.85 -22.19
N GLU A 482 0.96 -4.19 -23.36
CA GLU A 482 -0.33 -4.84 -23.53
C GLU A 482 -0.17 -6.11 -24.36
N VAL A 483 -1.15 -7.01 -24.27
CA VAL A 483 -1.22 -8.15 -25.19
C VAL A 483 -1.40 -7.63 -26.60
N ASN A 484 -0.60 -8.15 -27.54
CA ASN A 484 -0.72 -7.80 -28.94
C ASN A 484 -2.09 -8.26 -29.48
N PRO A 485 -2.96 -7.34 -29.98
CA PRO A 485 -4.28 -7.68 -30.51
C PRO A 485 -4.25 -8.77 -31.58
N ASP A 486 -3.19 -8.83 -32.41
CA ASP A 486 -3.03 -9.81 -33.49
C ASP A 486 -2.84 -11.26 -32.97
N PHE A 487 -2.53 -11.42 -31.69
CA PHE A 487 -2.39 -12.72 -31.02
C PHE A 487 -3.61 -13.14 -30.22
N VAL A 488 -4.59 -12.25 -29.99
CA VAL A 488 -5.74 -12.51 -29.11
C VAL A 488 -6.53 -13.73 -29.59
N GLU A 489 -6.97 -13.74 -30.86
CA GLU A 489 -7.71 -14.89 -31.40
C GLU A 489 -6.89 -16.18 -31.35
N LYS A 490 -5.59 -16.13 -31.67
CA LYS A 490 -4.70 -17.30 -31.61
C LYS A 490 -4.61 -17.86 -30.19
N LEU A 491 -4.45 -16.99 -29.20
CA LEU A 491 -4.40 -17.36 -27.78
C LEU A 491 -5.74 -17.94 -27.32
N GLU A 492 -6.88 -17.43 -27.80
CA GLU A 492 -8.19 -18.00 -27.48
C GLU A 492 -8.38 -19.44 -27.98
N THR A 493 -7.80 -19.78 -29.14
CA THR A 493 -7.81 -21.17 -29.62
C THR A 493 -7.05 -22.15 -28.72
N SER A 494 -6.14 -21.67 -27.87
CA SER A 494 -5.38 -22.49 -26.90
C SER A 494 -6.16 -22.83 -25.62
N GLY A 495 -7.36 -22.25 -25.46
CA GLY A 495 -8.20 -22.40 -24.26
C GLY A 495 -8.04 -21.27 -23.22
N LEU A 496 -7.12 -20.33 -23.45
CA LEU A 496 -6.99 -19.10 -22.68
C LEU A 496 -8.06 -18.10 -23.10
N GLN A 497 -8.95 -17.68 -22.21
CA GLN A 497 -9.99 -16.70 -22.52
C GLN A 497 -9.65 -15.30 -22.01
N PHE A 498 -9.88 -14.29 -22.83
CA PHE A 498 -9.84 -12.89 -22.42
C PHE A 498 -11.22 -12.45 -21.91
N VAL A 499 -11.41 -12.55 -20.60
CA VAL A 499 -12.73 -12.32 -19.97
C VAL A 499 -12.97 -10.86 -19.62
N GLY A 500 -11.94 -10.01 -19.65
CA GLY A 500 -12.04 -8.59 -19.35
C GLY A 500 -11.21 -7.73 -20.30
N SER A 501 -11.74 -6.57 -20.68
CA SER A 501 -11.06 -5.59 -21.51
C SER A 501 -11.35 -4.15 -21.11
N ASP A 502 -10.57 -3.23 -21.63
CA ASP A 502 -10.84 -1.81 -21.49
C ASP A 502 -12.10 -1.37 -22.27
N GLU A 503 -12.40 -0.07 -22.21
CA GLU A 503 -13.57 0.54 -22.87
C GLU A 503 -13.52 0.45 -24.40
N SER A 504 -12.33 0.54 -25.00
CA SER A 504 -12.16 0.42 -26.46
C SER A 504 -12.35 -1.03 -26.93
N GLY A 505 -12.00 -2.00 -26.08
CA GLY A 505 -11.93 -3.41 -26.44
C GLY A 505 -10.59 -3.80 -27.07
N ASP A 506 -9.67 -2.86 -27.26
CA ASP A 506 -8.35 -3.11 -27.86
C ASP A 506 -7.40 -3.74 -26.85
N ARG A 507 -7.57 -3.45 -25.55
CA ARG A 507 -6.67 -3.92 -24.48
C ARG A 507 -7.33 -5.01 -23.65
N MET A 508 -6.70 -6.17 -23.62
CA MET A 508 -7.16 -7.28 -22.81
C MET A 508 -6.57 -7.19 -21.40
N GLU A 509 -7.43 -7.17 -20.39
CA GLU A 509 -7.03 -6.85 -19.00
C GLU A 509 -7.16 -8.03 -18.05
N VAL A 510 -7.95 -9.05 -18.40
CA VAL A 510 -8.17 -10.25 -17.56
C VAL A 510 -8.14 -11.51 -18.42
N ILE A 511 -7.32 -12.47 -18.03
CA ILE A 511 -7.26 -13.81 -18.62
C ILE A 511 -7.74 -14.88 -17.65
N GLU A 512 -8.42 -15.89 -18.17
CA GLU A 512 -8.82 -17.11 -17.47
C GLU A 512 -8.48 -18.35 -18.30
N LEU A 513 -7.96 -19.41 -17.67
CA LEU A 513 -7.82 -20.72 -18.34
C LEU A 513 -8.97 -21.63 -17.94
N LEU A 514 -9.89 -21.90 -18.88
CA LEU A 514 -11.15 -22.61 -18.59
C LEU A 514 -10.99 -24.03 -18.01
N SER A 515 -9.93 -24.74 -18.41
CA SER A 515 -9.69 -26.13 -17.98
C SER A 515 -9.04 -26.24 -16.60
N HIS A 516 -8.79 -25.11 -15.92
CA HIS A 516 -8.02 -25.03 -14.68
C HIS A 516 -8.89 -24.54 -13.52
N PRO A 517 -8.74 -25.08 -12.28
CA PRO A 517 -9.58 -24.71 -11.14
C PRO A 517 -9.53 -23.21 -10.79
N TYR A 518 -8.33 -22.62 -10.87
CA TYR A 518 -8.12 -21.18 -10.71
C TYR A 518 -6.84 -20.76 -11.42
N TYR A 519 -6.94 -20.18 -12.61
CA TYR A 519 -5.79 -19.63 -13.33
C TYR A 519 -6.21 -18.28 -13.89
N ILE A 520 -5.93 -17.23 -13.13
CA ILE A 520 -6.32 -15.86 -13.45
C ILE A 520 -5.07 -15.01 -13.59
N GLY A 521 -5.01 -14.22 -14.65
CA GLY A 521 -4.04 -13.16 -14.82
C GLY A 521 -4.76 -11.84 -15.02
N VAL A 522 -4.29 -10.77 -14.36
CA VAL A 522 -4.84 -9.42 -14.52
C VAL A 522 -3.76 -8.40 -14.82
N GLN A 523 -4.07 -7.40 -15.65
CA GLN A 523 -3.19 -6.26 -15.93
C GLN A 523 -3.19 -5.23 -14.80
N PHE A 524 -4.32 -5.02 -14.13
CA PHE A 524 -4.41 -4.12 -12.98
C PHE A 524 -3.75 -4.72 -11.73
N HIS A 525 -3.62 -3.90 -10.69
CA HIS A 525 -3.07 -4.23 -9.38
C HIS A 525 -4.18 -4.37 -8.33
N PRO A 526 -4.78 -5.57 -8.17
CA PRO A 526 -5.88 -5.82 -7.23
C PRO A 526 -5.50 -5.62 -5.75
N GLU A 527 -4.21 -5.57 -5.43
CA GLU A 527 -3.67 -5.42 -4.08
C GLU A 527 -3.85 -4.02 -3.49
N PHE A 528 -3.94 -2.97 -4.32
CA PHE A 528 -4.05 -1.59 -3.87
C PHE A 528 -5.43 -1.28 -3.28
N LYS A 529 -6.48 -1.92 -3.80
CA LYS A 529 -7.86 -1.76 -3.31
C LYS A 529 -8.27 -2.75 -2.22
N SER A 530 -7.38 -3.68 -1.83
CA SER A 530 -7.64 -4.59 -0.71
C SER A 530 -7.72 -3.84 0.62
N ARG A 531 -8.76 -4.12 1.42
CA ARG A 531 -8.95 -3.58 2.78
C ARG A 531 -9.10 -4.74 3.77
N PRO A 532 -8.80 -4.56 5.07
CA PRO A 532 -8.88 -5.65 6.05
C PRO A 532 -10.24 -6.35 6.12
N ARG A 533 -11.35 -5.61 5.96
CA ARG A 533 -12.73 -6.15 5.94
C ARG A 533 -13.32 -6.36 4.55
N LYS A 534 -12.62 -5.88 3.51
CA LYS A 534 -13.03 -6.01 2.11
C LYS A 534 -11.80 -6.51 1.34
N PRO A 535 -11.45 -7.80 1.50
CA PRO A 535 -10.30 -8.36 0.81
C PRO A 535 -10.51 -8.24 -0.69
N SER A 536 -9.41 -8.09 -1.41
CA SER A 536 -9.46 -8.10 -2.88
C SER A 536 -10.04 -9.42 -3.39
N ALA A 537 -10.98 -9.33 -4.32
CA ALA A 537 -11.76 -10.47 -4.82
C ALA A 537 -10.89 -11.57 -5.42
N LEU A 538 -9.82 -11.19 -6.14
CA LEU A 538 -8.90 -12.14 -6.77
C LEU A 538 -7.96 -12.81 -5.76
N PHE A 539 -7.54 -12.09 -4.73
CA PHE A 539 -6.77 -12.70 -3.65
C PHE A 539 -7.64 -13.67 -2.84
N LEU A 540 -8.90 -13.30 -2.56
CA LEU A 540 -9.86 -14.18 -1.90
C LEU A 540 -10.11 -15.45 -2.73
N GLY A 541 -10.35 -15.29 -4.05
CA GLY A 541 -10.52 -16.41 -4.97
C GLY A 541 -9.32 -17.37 -5.01
N LEU A 542 -8.10 -16.83 -5.01
CA LEU A 542 -6.87 -17.63 -4.98
C LEU A 542 -6.79 -18.50 -3.71
N ILE A 543 -7.05 -17.91 -2.54
CA ILE A 543 -6.99 -18.65 -1.26
C ILE A 543 -8.11 -19.68 -1.18
N LEU A 544 -9.34 -19.32 -1.58
CA LEU A 544 -10.46 -20.27 -1.63
C LEU A 544 -10.17 -21.44 -2.58
N ALA A 545 -9.50 -21.20 -3.70
CA ALA A 545 -9.08 -22.26 -4.62
C ALA A 545 -8.01 -23.15 -3.98
N ALA A 546 -7.01 -22.54 -3.33
CA ALA A 546 -5.93 -23.25 -2.63
C ALA A 546 -6.43 -24.15 -1.48
N THR A 547 -7.57 -23.80 -0.88
CA THR A 547 -8.19 -24.57 0.23
C THR A 547 -9.37 -25.44 -0.20
N GLY A 548 -9.71 -25.48 -1.50
CA GLY A 548 -10.85 -26.25 -2.02
C GLY A 548 -12.22 -25.72 -1.60
N GLN A 549 -12.32 -24.46 -1.17
CA GLN A 549 -13.55 -23.81 -0.70
C GLN A 549 -14.24 -22.95 -1.78
N LEU A 550 -13.59 -22.75 -2.93
CA LEU A 550 -14.07 -21.85 -3.99
C LEU A 550 -15.48 -22.18 -4.49
N GLU A 551 -15.77 -23.43 -4.82
CA GLU A 551 -17.10 -23.80 -5.34
C GLU A 551 -18.22 -23.58 -4.33
N ALA A 552 -17.96 -23.89 -3.05
CA ALA A 552 -18.92 -23.67 -1.98
C ALA A 552 -19.20 -22.18 -1.76
N TYR A 553 -18.14 -21.35 -1.82
CA TYR A 553 -18.25 -19.90 -1.75
C TYR A 553 -19.09 -19.32 -2.90
N LEU A 554 -18.84 -19.77 -4.14
CA LEU A 554 -19.59 -19.28 -5.31
C LEU A 554 -21.07 -19.65 -5.25
N LYS A 555 -21.42 -20.84 -4.75
CA LYS A 555 -22.81 -21.28 -4.60
C LYS A 555 -23.57 -20.46 -3.56
N SER A 556 -22.97 -20.19 -2.40
CA SER A 556 -23.64 -19.40 -1.35
C SER A 556 -23.89 -17.95 -1.78
N HIS A 557 -23.02 -17.39 -2.64
CA HIS A 557 -23.13 -16.01 -3.12
C HIS A 557 -23.98 -15.86 -4.39
N SER A 558 -24.18 -16.93 -5.17
CA SER A 558 -25.16 -16.92 -6.26
C SER A 558 -26.59 -16.88 -5.74
N ASP A 559 -26.86 -17.59 -4.63
CA ASP A 559 -28.20 -17.65 -4.04
C ASP A 559 -28.56 -16.34 -3.32
N ALA A 560 -27.59 -15.68 -2.68
CA ALA A 560 -27.81 -14.39 -2.02
C ALA A 560 -28.20 -13.25 -2.98
N ASN A 561 -27.64 -13.23 -4.20
CA ASN A 561 -27.95 -12.22 -5.22
C ASN A 561 -29.27 -12.49 -5.97
N SER A 562 -29.91 -13.64 -5.77
CA SER A 562 -31.23 -13.93 -6.34
C SER A 562 -32.39 -13.27 -5.58
N TYR A 563 -32.12 -12.66 -4.42
CA TYR A 563 -33.09 -11.99 -3.55
C TYR A 563 -32.97 -10.46 -3.49
N ALA A 564 -32.11 -9.82 -4.31
CA ALA A 564 -32.08 -8.37 -4.42
C ALA A 564 -33.20 -7.89 -5.38
N PRO A 565 -34.12 -7.00 -4.95
CA PRO A 565 -35.15 -6.45 -5.85
C PRO A 565 -34.49 -5.65 -6.98
N GLN A 566 -35.03 -5.80 -8.20
CA GLN A 566 -34.60 -5.13 -9.43
C GLN A 566 -34.57 -3.61 -9.34
#